data_AF-A0A820IF01-F1
#
_entry.id   AF-A0A820IF01-F1
#
_cell.length_a   1.000
_cell.length_b   1.000
_cell.length_c   1.000
_cell.angle_alpha   90.00
_cell.angle_beta   90.00
_cell.angle_gamma   90.00
#
_symmetry.space_group_name_H-M   'P 1'
#
loop_
_entity.id
_entity.type
_entity.pdbx_description
1 polymer ?
#
loop_
_entity_poly.entity_id
_entity_poly.type
_entity_poly.pdbx_seq_one_letter_code
_entity_poly.pdbx_strand_id
1 'polypeptide(L)' 'MGFATNALNIPAIMGKGDLILSDKLNHVSIILGSRLSGAHIRRFNHN' A
#
# COMPACT_ATOMS: atom_id res chain seq x y z
N MET A 1 -7.67 -11.40 10.87
CA MET A 1 -8.01 -11.29 9.44
C MET A 1 -7.62 -9.95 8.78
N GLY A 2 -7.20 -8.89 9.49
CA GLY A 2 -6.93 -7.58 8.85
C GLY A 2 -5.67 -7.51 7.97
N PHE A 3 -4.67 -8.37 8.21
CA PHE A 3 -3.46 -8.39 7.38
C PHE A 3 -3.77 -8.76 5.93
N ALA A 4 -4.48 -9.88 5.72
CA ALA A 4 -4.82 -10.37 4.39
C ALA A 4 -5.73 -9.40 3.64
N THR A 5 -6.68 -8.77 4.34
CA THR A 5 -7.55 -7.74 3.75
C THR A 5 -6.74 -6.63 3.09
N ASN A 6 -5.76 -6.06 3.80
CA ASN A 6 -4.94 -4.98 3.23
C ASN A 6 -3.97 -5.52 2.15
N ALA A 7 -3.29 -6.63 2.43
CA ALA A 7 -2.26 -7.15 1.54
C ALA A 7 -2.81 -7.63 0.19
N LEU A 8 -4.06 -8.12 0.16
CA LEU A 8 -4.67 -8.67 -1.06
C LEU A 8 -5.63 -7.69 -1.74
N ASN A 9 -6.28 -6.78 -1.03
CA ASN A 9 -7.22 -5.85 -1.67
C ASN A 9 -6.52 -4.66 -2.32
N ILE A 10 -5.46 -4.12 -1.71
CA ILE A 10 -4.71 -2.99 -2.32
C ILE A 10 -4.23 -3.33 -3.75
N PRO A 11 -3.58 -4.47 -4.03
CA PRO A 11 -3.18 -4.82 -5.40
C PRO A 11 -4.36 -5.17 -6.32
N ALA A 12 -5.55 -5.43 -5.79
CA ALA A 12 -6.74 -5.68 -6.61
C ALA A 12 -7.37 -4.38 -7.15
N ILE A 13 -7.15 -3.24 -6.49
CA ILE A 13 -7.75 -1.95 -6.86
C ILE A 13 -6.72 -0.89 -7.30
N MET A 14 -5.43 -1.14 -7.09
CA MET A 14 -4.33 -0.26 -7.52
C MET A 14 -3.39 -1.02 -8.46
N GLY A 15 -2.82 -0.32 -9.43
CA GLY A 15 -1.94 -0.90 -10.44
C GLY A 15 -0.89 0.06 -10.99
N LYS A 16 -0.22 -0.36 -12.07
CA LYS A 16 0.74 0.48 -12.79
C LYS A 16 0.05 1.75 -13.31
N GLY A 17 0.64 2.91 -13.05
CA GLY A 17 0.09 4.22 -13.42
C GLY A 17 -0.58 4.94 -12.24
N ASP A 18 -0.92 4.22 -11.17
CA ASP A 18 -1.50 4.82 -9.97
C ASP A 18 -0.42 5.34 -9.01
N LEU A 19 -0.82 6.28 -8.16
CA LEU A 19 0.00 6.84 -7.09
C LEU A 19 -0.56 6.42 -5.73
N ILE A 20 0.24 5.71 -4.94
CA ILE A 20 -0.04 5.40 -3.54
C ILE A 20 0.79 6.31 -2.64
N LEU A 21 0.11 7.19 -1.88
CA LEU A 21 0.73 7.98 -0.82
C LEU A 21 0.71 7.16 0.48
N SER A 22 1.89 6.74 0.95
CA SER A 22 2.02 5.80 2.06
C SER A 22 2.75 6.43 3.25
N ASP A 23 2.10 6.48 4.40
CA ASP A 23 2.71 6.97 5.64
C ASP A 23 3.93 6.10 6.04
N LYS A 24 5.02 6.72 6.52
CA LYS A 24 6.25 6.01 6.92
C LYS A 24 6.06 5.01 8.08
N LEU A 25 5.08 5.21 8.95
CA LEU A 25 4.81 4.42 10.15
C LEU A 25 3.51 3.62 10.06
N ASN A 26 2.90 3.48 8.88
CA ASN A 26 1.70 2.66 8.73
C ASN A 26 1.98 1.15 8.89
N HIS A 27 0.89 0.40 9.05
CA HIS A 27 0.95 -1.02 9.33
C HIS A 27 1.57 -1.82 8.17
N VAL A 28 2.40 -2.81 8.49
CA VAL A 28 3.17 -3.62 7.52
C VAL A 28 2.29 -4.27 6.44
N SER A 29 1.04 -4.62 6.77
CA SER A 29 0.10 -5.17 5.77
C SER A 29 -0.23 -4.20 4.64
N ILE A 30 -0.30 -2.90 4.93
CA ILE A 30 -0.57 -1.85 3.94
C ILE A 30 0.66 -1.65 3.07
N ILE A 31 1.85 -1.66 3.67
CA ILE A 31 3.13 -1.61 2.95
C ILE A 31 3.24 -2.77 1.97
N LEU A 32 2.92 -3.99 2.40
CA LEU A 32 2.96 -5.17 1.55
C LEU A 32 1.97 -5.06 0.40
N GLY A 33 0.69 -4.75 0.67
CA GLY A 33 -0.32 -4.61 -0.38
C GLY A 33 0.04 -3.51 -1.39
N SER A 34 0.57 -2.38 -0.91
CA SER A 34 1.03 -1.30 -1.77
C SER A 34 2.16 -1.76 -2.69
N ARG A 35 3.15 -2.51 -2.16
CA ARG A 35 4.26 -3.05 -2.96
C ARG A 35 3.79 -4.08 -4.00
N LEU A 36 2.82 -4.92 -3.63
CA LEU A 36 2.27 -5.93 -4.54
C LEU A 36 1.47 -5.31 -5.69
N SER A 37 0.89 -4.12 -5.51
CA SER A 37 0.10 -3.45 -6.55
C SER A 37 0.91 -3.06 -7.80
N GLY A 38 2.23 -2.88 -7.67
CA GLY A 38 3.05 -2.34 -8.74
C GLY A 38 2.80 -0.86 -9.07
N ALA A 39 1.98 -0.17 -8.26
CA ALA A 39 1.76 1.27 -8.34
C ALA A 39 3.02 2.07 -7.93
N HIS A 40 3.07 3.34 -8.28
CA HIS A 40 4.11 4.24 -7.80
C HIS A 40 3.84 4.59 -6.33
N ILE A 41 4.79 4.30 -5.43
CA ILE A 41 4.62 4.52 -4.00
C ILE A 41 5.47 5.70 -3.55
N ARG A 42 4.84 6.75 -3.02
CA ARG A 42 5.52 7.89 -2.39
C ARG A 42 5.28 7.88 -0.89
N ARG A 43 6.38 7.83 -0.12
CA ARG A 43 6.31 7.84 1.34
C ARG A 43 6.29 9.27 1.90
N PHE A 44 5.44 9.53 2.89
CA PHE A 44 5.39 10.80 3.61
C PHE A 44 5.67 10.61 5.11
N ASN A 45 6.15 11.67 5.78
CA ASN A 45 6.44 11.62 7.21
C ASN A 45 5.14 11.44 7.99
N HIS A 46 5.15 10.53 8.96
CA HIS A 46 4.10 10.47 9.95
C HIS A 46 4.06 11.79 10.70
N ASN A 47 2.86 12.25 11.05
CA ASN A 47 2.60 13.52 11.72
C ASN A 47 3.60 13.81 12.84
#